data_AF-A0A936GX72-F1
#
_entry.id   AF-A0A936GX72-F1
#
_cell.length_a   1.000
_cell.length_b   1.000
_cell.length_c   1.000
_cell.angle_alpha   90.00
_cell.angle_beta   90.00
_cell.angle_gamma   90.00
#
_symmetry.space_group_name_H-M   'P 1'
#
loop_
_entity.id
_entity.type
_entity.pdbx_description
1 polymer ?
#
loop_
_entity_poly.entity_id
_entity_poly.type
_entity_poly.pdbx_seq_one_letter_code
_entity_poly.pdbx_strand_id
1 'polypeptide(L)'
;MDKLTLEERRRRRFSESFRKQQVSYIEEGSKTIGQVAHEFDVKADSVRLWVKKYGSKELPPPILVQTEEDVNRIKSLEKEAAHLKQLIGSQHVELVYLKELVKLAKEKLGEDFEKKIKFRS
;
A
#
# COMPACT_ATOMS: atom_id res chain seq x y z
N MET A 1 32.83 -0.40 -1.83
CA MET A 1 33.23 -1.35 -0.77
C MET A 1 33.15 -2.73 -1.37
N ASP A 2 34.29 -3.41 -1.52
CA ASP A 2 34.31 -4.80 -1.99
C ASP A 2 33.56 -5.68 -1.00
N LYS A 3 32.70 -6.56 -1.53
CA LYS A 3 31.93 -7.49 -0.70
C LYS A 3 32.89 -8.53 -0.12
N LEU A 4 32.77 -8.79 1.17
CA LEU A 4 33.56 -9.83 1.83
C LEU A 4 33.22 -11.19 1.23
N THR A 5 34.22 -12.05 1.13
CA THR A 5 34.02 -13.47 0.79
C THR A 5 33.23 -14.18 1.90
N LEU A 6 32.63 -15.33 1.57
CA LEU A 6 31.86 -16.13 2.54
C LEU A 6 32.70 -16.55 3.76
N GLU A 7 33.96 -16.88 3.53
CA GLU A 7 34.90 -17.29 4.58
C GLU A 7 35.23 -16.15 5.54
N GLU A 8 35.46 -14.94 5.02
CA GLU A 8 35.71 -13.75 5.83
C GLU A 8 34.47 -13.38 6.66
N ARG A 9 33.27 -13.44 6.07
CA ARG A 9 32.01 -13.22 6.80
C ARG A 9 31.83 -14.19 7.96
N ARG A 10 32.22 -15.46 7.79
CA ARG A 10 32.11 -16.51 8.81
C ARG A 10 33.09 -16.33 9.97
N ARG A 11 34.33 -15.89 9.68
CA ARG A 11 35.37 -15.66 10.70
C ARG A 11 35.21 -14.33 11.43
N ARG A 12 34.57 -13.35 10.80
CA ARG A 12 34.36 -12.03 11.40
C ARG A 12 33.63 -12.09 12.74
N ARG A 13 34.08 -11.27 13.68
CA ARG A 13 33.44 -11.04 14.97
C ARG A 13 33.33 -9.53 15.19
N PHE A 14 32.16 -9.11 15.68
CA PHE A 14 31.93 -7.73 16.11
C PHE A 14 32.00 -7.69 17.62
N SER A 15 32.76 -6.74 18.17
CA SER A 15 32.79 -6.48 19.61
C SER A 15 31.42 -6.01 20.11
N GLU A 16 31.19 -6.15 21.40
CA GLU A 16 29.95 -5.67 22.01
C GLU A 16 29.83 -4.14 21.93
N SER A 17 30.94 -3.43 22.15
CA SER A 17 30.98 -1.96 22.03
C SER A 17 30.58 -1.49 20.64
N PHE A 18 31.07 -2.15 19.59
CA PHE A 18 30.72 -1.84 18.22
C PHE A 18 29.22 -2.03 17.96
N ARG A 19 28.65 -3.16 18.41
CA ARG A 19 27.21 -3.43 18.22
C ARG A 19 26.36 -2.40 18.95
N LYS A 20 26.70 -2.05 20.19
CA LYS A 20 26.01 -1.00 20.97
C LYS A 20 26.08 0.35 20.27
N GLN A 21 27.24 0.72 19.74
CA GLN A 21 27.40 1.96 19.00
C GLN A 21 26.49 2.02 17.75
N GLN A 22 26.44 0.94 16.95
CA GLN A 22 25.55 0.90 15.79
C GLN A 22 24.08 0.96 16.19
N VAL A 23 23.69 0.36 17.32
CA VAL A 23 22.33 0.46 17.84
C VAL A 23 22.01 1.89 18.27
N SER A 24 22.93 2.61 18.93
CA SER A 24 22.74 4.03 19.28
C SER A 24 22.43 4.88 18.04
N TYR A 25 23.20 4.70 16.95
CA TYR A 25 22.94 5.41 15.70
C TYR A 25 21.58 5.08 15.07
N ILE A 26 21.09 3.85 15.27
CA ILE A 26 19.77 3.43 14.80
C ILE A 26 18.66 4.06 15.66
N GLU A 27 18.83 4.09 16.98
CA GLU A 27 17.89 4.72 17.92
C GLU A 27 17.83 6.24 17.75
N GLU A 28 18.95 6.88 17.42
CA GLU A 28 19.04 8.31 17.10
C GLU A 28 18.47 8.64 15.71
N GLY A 29 18.14 7.63 14.90
CA GLY A 29 17.64 7.82 13.53
C GLY A 29 18.71 8.25 12.52
N SER A 30 19.98 8.27 12.92
CA SER A 30 21.11 8.62 12.04
C SER A 30 21.41 7.54 11.00
N LYS A 31 21.13 6.27 11.32
CA LYS A 31 21.26 5.14 10.40
C LYS A 31 20.05 4.23 10.47
N THR A 32 19.67 3.63 9.35
CA THR A 32 18.66 2.57 9.32
C THR A 32 19.32 1.20 9.49
N ILE A 33 18.52 0.21 9.93
CA ILE A 33 18.94 -1.21 10.00
C ILE A 33 19.51 -1.70 8.66
N GLY A 34 18.89 -1.30 7.54
CA GLY A 34 19.34 -1.66 6.19
C GLY A 34 20.68 -1.03 5.81
N GLN A 35 20.90 0.24 6.19
CA GLN A 35 22.18 0.93 5.96
C GLN A 35 23.31 0.25 6.73
N VAL A 36 23.13 -0.03 8.03
CA VAL A 36 24.13 -0.76 8.83
C VAL A 36 24.39 -2.15 8.27
N ALA A 37 23.33 -2.84 7.82
CA ALA A 37 23.47 -4.15 7.19
C ALA A 37 24.31 -4.11 5.91
N HIS A 38 24.10 -3.09 5.08
CA HIS A 38 24.85 -2.91 3.85
C HIS A 38 26.31 -2.49 4.09
N GLU A 39 26.53 -1.48 4.94
CA GLU A 39 27.84 -0.91 5.26
C GLU A 39 28.80 -1.95 5.84
N PHE A 40 28.30 -2.78 6.74
CA PHE A 40 29.08 -3.84 7.37
C PHE A 40 28.82 -5.20 6.77
N ASP A 41 28.19 -5.31 5.60
CA ASP A 41 27.96 -6.57 4.90
C ASP A 41 27.43 -7.70 5.83
N VAL A 42 26.43 -7.37 6.65
CA VAL A 42 25.73 -8.30 7.57
C VAL A 42 24.28 -8.44 7.15
N LYS A 43 23.63 -9.52 7.57
CA LYS A 43 22.18 -9.67 7.35
C LYS A 43 21.43 -8.64 8.20
N ALA A 44 20.37 -8.06 7.63
CA ALA A 44 19.49 -7.14 8.36
C ALA A 44 18.93 -7.78 9.64
N ASP A 45 18.65 -9.08 9.64
CA ASP A 45 18.19 -9.82 10.82
C ASP A 45 19.22 -9.82 11.96
N SER A 46 20.52 -9.87 11.64
CA SER A 46 21.57 -9.78 12.65
C SER A 46 21.57 -8.41 13.33
N VAL A 47 21.34 -7.35 12.56
CA VAL A 47 21.23 -5.98 13.08
C VAL A 47 19.95 -5.83 13.90
N ARG A 48 18.81 -6.40 13.46
CA ARG A 48 17.56 -6.44 14.26
C ARG A 48 17.78 -7.13 15.60
N LEU A 49 18.53 -8.23 15.63
CA LEU A 49 18.89 -8.91 16.88
C LEU A 49 19.77 -8.04 17.79
N TRP A 50 20.68 -7.23 17.23
CA TRP A 50 21.46 -6.26 18.02
C TRP A 50 20.56 -5.20 18.62
N VAL A 51 19.64 -4.62 17.84
CA VAL A 51 18.66 -3.63 18.33
C VAL A 51 17.79 -4.26 19.42
N LYS A 52 17.31 -5.49 19.25
CA LYS A 52 16.53 -6.19 20.28
C LYS A 52 17.33 -6.45 21.56
N LYS A 53 18.63 -6.74 21.44
CA LYS A 53 19.48 -7.14 22.57
C LYS A 53 20.05 -5.94 23.34
N TYR A 54 20.43 -4.88 22.61
CA TYR A 54 21.16 -3.73 23.14
C TYR A 54 20.36 -2.43 23.09
N GLY A 55 19.24 -2.41 22.37
CA GLY A 55 18.35 -1.27 22.31
C GLY A 55 17.60 -1.08 23.62
N SER A 56 17.36 0.18 23.94
CA SER A 56 16.67 0.65 25.14
C SER A 56 15.51 1.60 24.82
N LYS A 57 15.43 2.10 23.58
CA LYS A 57 14.43 3.07 23.13
C LYS A 57 13.56 2.51 22.00
N GLU A 58 12.36 3.05 21.87
CA GLU A 58 11.57 2.84 20.66
C GLU A 58 12.27 3.49 19.47
N LEU A 59 12.23 2.79 18.33
CA LEU A 59 12.84 3.28 17.11
C LEU A 59 12.10 4.52 16.61
N PRO A 60 12.81 5.54 16.10
CA PRO A 60 12.17 6.70 15.53
C PRO A 60 11.27 6.27 14.36
N PRO A 61 10.08 6.88 14.23
CA PRO A 61 9.18 6.57 13.13
C PRO A 61 9.87 6.89 11.80
N PRO A 62 9.66 6.07 10.76
CA PRO A 62 10.20 6.36 9.45
C PRO A 62 9.63 7.68 8.93
N ILE A 63 10.51 8.58 8.49
CA ILE A 63 10.09 9.82 7.82
C ILE A 63 9.69 9.43 6.40
N LEU A 64 8.39 9.44 6.13
CA LEU A 64 7.86 9.20 4.79
C LEU A 64 8.10 10.44 3.93
N VAL A 65 9.15 10.42 3.12
CA VAL A 65 9.39 11.45 2.10
C VAL A 65 8.56 11.07 0.87
N GLN A 66 7.38 11.67 0.74
CA GLN A 66 6.59 11.57 -0.49
C GLN A 66 7.15 12.54 -1.53
N THR A 67 7.26 12.11 -2.78
CA THR A 67 7.60 13.02 -3.87
C THR A 67 6.35 13.79 -4.31
N GLU A 68 6.53 14.95 -4.95
CA GLU A 68 5.40 15.70 -5.52
C GLU A 68 4.61 14.87 -6.54
N GLU A 69 5.28 13.97 -7.27
CA GLU A 69 4.67 13.05 -8.22
C GLU A 69 3.73 12.05 -7.54
N ASP A 70 4.14 11.49 -6.39
CA ASP A 70 3.31 10.57 -5.61
C ASP A 70 2.01 11.26 -5.15
N VAL A 71 2.13 12.48 -4.64
CA VAL A 71 0.98 13.28 -4.17
C VAL A 71 0.04 13.60 -5.35
N ASN A 72 0.59 13.97 -6.50
CA ASN A 72 -0.19 14.27 -7.69
C ASN A 72 -0.92 13.04 -8.23
N ARG A 73 -0.25 11.87 -8.21
CA ARG A 73 -0.86 10.61 -8.63
C ARG A 73 -2.02 10.22 -7.72
N ILE A 74 -1.86 10.33 -6.40
CA ILE A 74 -2.94 10.07 -5.43
C ILE A 74 -4.15 10.97 -5.73
N LYS A 75 -3.93 12.28 -5.88
CA LYS A 75 -5.01 13.23 -6.21
C LYS A 75 -5.71 12.90 -7.53
N SER A 76 -4.95 12.49 -8.56
CA SER A 76 -5.53 12.13 -9.85
C SER A 76 -6.44 10.91 -9.75
N LEU A 77 -6.01 9.89 -8.99
CA LEU A 77 -6.76 8.67 -8.76
C LEU A 77 -8.02 8.94 -7.91
N GLU A 78 -7.92 9.80 -6.90
CA GLU A 78 -9.07 10.20 -6.09
C GLU A 78 -10.14 10.93 -6.94
N LYS A 79 -9.70 11.81 -7.85
CA LYS A 79 -10.59 12.53 -8.76
C LYS A 79 -11.30 11.57 -9.73
N GLU A 80 -10.57 10.61 -10.29
CA GLU A 80 -11.12 9.60 -11.17
C GLU A 80 -12.13 8.70 -10.43
N ALA A 81 -11.78 8.26 -9.22
CA ALA A 81 -12.68 7.47 -8.39
C ALA A 81 -13.97 8.22 -8.04
N ALA A 82 -13.90 9.52 -7.76
CA ALA A 82 -15.07 10.35 -7.52
C ALA A 82 -15.97 10.45 -8.77
N HIS A 83 -15.36 10.69 -9.95
CA HIS A 83 -16.08 10.76 -11.21
C HIS A 83 -16.78 9.44 -11.56
N LEU A 84 -16.08 8.30 -11.43
CA LEU A 84 -16.65 6.98 -11.69
C LEU A 84 -17.81 6.65 -10.73
N LYS A 85 -17.68 6.97 -9.44
CA LYS A 85 -18.75 6.78 -8.46
C LYS A 85 -20.01 7.58 -8.83
N GLN A 86 -19.84 8.82 -9.28
CA GLN A 86 -20.97 9.65 -9.72
C GLN A 86 -21.66 9.05 -10.93
N LEU A 87 -20.90 8.62 -11.95
CA LEU A 87 -21.45 8.00 -13.15
C LEU A 87 -22.24 6.72 -12.83
N ILE A 88 -21.67 5.85 -12.00
CA ILE A 88 -22.33 4.62 -11.53
C ILE A 88 -23.62 4.96 -10.77
N GLY A 89 -23.57 5.98 -9.90
CA GLY A 89 -24.75 6.45 -9.16
C GLY A 89 -25.88 6.90 -10.08
N SER A 90 -25.57 7.72 -11.09
CA SER A 90 -26.55 8.18 -12.09
C SER A 90 -27.16 7.02 -12.87
N GLN A 91 -26.33 6.09 -13.33
CA GLN A 91 -26.80 4.89 -14.05
C GLN A 91 -27.67 3.99 -13.16
N HIS A 92 -27.34 3.87 -11.87
CA HIS A 92 -28.12 3.06 -10.94
C HIS A 92 -29.53 3.63 -10.73
N VAL A 93 -29.67 4.95 -10.60
CA VAL A 93 -30.98 5.61 -10.46
C VAL A 93 -31.85 5.33 -11.68
N GLU A 94 -31.29 5.47 -12.90
CA GLU A 94 -32.00 5.20 -14.14
C GLU A 94 -32.42 3.72 -14.24
N LEU A 95 -31.53 2.79 -13.91
CA LEU A 95 -31.85 1.36 -13.90
C LEU A 95 -32.97 1.01 -12.92
N VAL A 96 -32.96 1.60 -11.71
CA VAL A 96 -34.03 1.39 -10.73
C VAL A 96 -35.36 1.92 -11.25
N TYR A 97 -35.35 3.13 -11.83
CA TYR A 97 -36.54 3.73 -12.42
C TYR A 97 -37.11 2.86 -13.56
N LEU A 98 -36.28 2.44 -14.51
CA LEU A 98 -36.69 1.58 -15.63
C LEU A 98 -37.23 0.22 -15.15
N LYS A 99 -36.61 -0.38 -14.13
CA LYS A 99 -37.10 -1.64 -13.54
C LYS A 99 -38.49 -1.48 -12.92
N GLU A 100 -38.72 -0.40 -12.18
CA GLU A 100 -40.02 -0.15 -11.57
C GLU A 100 -41.10 0.19 -12.61
N LEU A 101 -40.74 0.94 -13.66
CA LEU A 101 -41.63 1.18 -14.80
C LEU A 101 -42.06 -0.12 -15.49
N VAL A 102 -41.11 -1.02 -15.76
CA VAL A 102 -41.41 -2.33 -16.37
C VAL A 102 -42.32 -3.15 -15.46
N LYS A 103 -42.08 -3.12 -14.14
CA LYS A 103 -42.94 -3.81 -13.17
C LYS A 103 -44.37 -3.28 -13.20
N LEU A 104 -44.56 -1.96 -13.12
CA LEU A 104 -45.87 -1.32 -13.24
C LEU A 104 -46.55 -1.61 -14.59
N ALA A 105 -45.77 -1.66 -15.68
CA ALA A 105 -46.29 -2.02 -16.99
C ALA A 105 -46.80 -3.46 -17.02
N LYS A 106 -46.07 -4.42 -16.43
CA LYS A 106 -46.52 -5.82 -16.31
C LYS A 106 -47.80 -5.93 -15.48
N GLU A 107 -47.90 -5.21 -14.38
CA GLU A 107 -49.09 -5.18 -13.53
C GLU A 107 -50.32 -4.64 -14.28
N LYS A 108 -50.15 -3.57 -15.07
CA LYS A 108 -51.29 -2.91 -15.75
C LYS A 108 -51.65 -3.48 -17.11
N LEU A 109 -50.68 -3.98 -17.87
CA LEU A 109 -50.84 -4.40 -19.28
C LEU A 109 -50.75 -5.93 -19.47
N GLY A 110 -50.41 -6.67 -18.40
CA GLY A 110 -50.18 -8.11 -18.42
C GLY A 110 -48.74 -8.48 -18.76
N GLU A 111 -48.31 -9.68 -18.39
CA GLU A 111 -46.92 -10.16 -18.52
C GLU A 111 -46.41 -10.18 -19.97
N ASP A 112 -47.31 -10.28 -20.95
CA ASP A 112 -47.00 -10.33 -22.39
C ASP A 112 -47.03 -8.95 -23.08
N PHE A 113 -47.08 -7.83 -22.33
CA PHE A 113 -47.15 -6.49 -22.94
C PHE A 113 -45.98 -6.19 -23.91
N GLU A 114 -44.80 -6.74 -23.62
CA GLU A 114 -43.59 -6.60 -24.47
C GLU A 114 -43.76 -7.23 -25.86
N LYS A 115 -44.63 -8.25 -26.01
CA LYS A 115 -44.91 -8.90 -27.31
C LYS A 115 -45.82 -8.06 -28.20
N LYS A 116 -46.67 -7.20 -27.63
CA LYS A 116 -47.57 -6.28 -28.38
C LYS A 116 -46.83 -5.08 -28.98
N ILE A 117 -45.67 -4.73 -28.43
CA ILE A 117 -44.86 -3.58 -28.90
C ILE A 117 -44.04 -3.95 -30.14
N LYS A 118 -43.67 -5.23 -30.32
CA LYS A 118 -42.88 -5.70 -31.47
C LYS A 118 -43.61 -5.70 -32.83
N PHE A 119 -44.83 -5.16 -32.94
CA PHE A 119 -45.59 -5.13 -34.20
C PHE A 119 -45.60 -3.75 -34.90
N ARG A 120 -44.84 -2.75 -34.42
CA ARG A 120 -44.71 -1.46 -35.10
C ARG A 120 -43.30 -0.88 -34.99
N SER A 121 -42.34 -1.46 -35.71
CA SER A 121 -41.23 -0.77 -36.39
C SER A 121 -40.43 -1.79 -37.20
#